data_AF-A0A6N9T9K2-F1
#
_entry.id   AF-A0A6N9T9K2-F1
#
_cell.length_a   1.000
_cell.length_b   1.000
_cell.length_c   1.000
_cell.angle_alpha   90.00
_cell.angle_beta   90.00
_cell.angle_gamma   90.00
#
_symmetry.space_group_name_H-M   'P 1'
#
loop_
_entity.id
_entity.type
_entity.pdbx_description
1 polymer ?
#
loop_
_entity_poly.entity_id
_entity_poly.type
_entity_poly.pdbx_seq_one_letter_code
_entity_poly.pdbx_strand_id
1 'polypeptide(L)'
;MLAITERGVIDAMEPHWTARGYTVIREPTEAQVPKFFGGFRPDAIAVGRDPSLLIEVQRPGSNAAEYQLRMLQELLKGRNDWRLEILYAPSETPLVEPVATEWIKSAFFSAAQLLAQNARAAFLLAWAAFEAALRQRFPAEAKGPVSTRLLALLDAGEISQDEHRRLLELSRKRNALAHGQLDAPITGQDVSVIVELGDRIASDHPQQ
;
A
#
# COMPACT_ATOMS: atom_id res chain seq x y z
N MET A 1 10.36 -1.74 21.34
CA MET A 1 9.10 -2.21 20.75
C MET A 1 8.08 -1.10 20.94
N LEU A 2 7.92 -0.21 19.95
CA LEU A 2 6.93 0.85 19.98
C LEU A 2 5.91 0.51 18.90
N ALA A 3 4.69 0.17 19.33
CA ALA A 3 3.55 0.12 18.45
C ALA A 3 3.45 1.49 17.76
N ILE A 4 3.54 1.54 16.43
CA ILE A 4 3.32 2.78 15.69
C ILE A 4 1.82 3.05 15.77
N THR A 5 1.44 3.92 16.69
CA THR A 5 0.08 4.43 16.85
C THR A 5 -0.28 5.36 15.69
N GLU A 6 -1.55 5.72 15.53
CA GLU A 6 -1.99 6.73 14.54
C GLU A 6 -1.11 7.99 14.57
N ARG A 7 -0.66 8.34 15.78
CA ARG A 7 0.32 9.40 16.07
C ARG A 7 1.65 9.26 15.30
N GLY A 8 2.21 8.05 15.22
CA GLY A 8 3.50 7.79 14.57
C GLY A 8 3.46 7.86 13.04
N VAL A 9 2.29 7.66 12.43
CA VAL A 9 2.12 7.81 10.96
C VAL A 9 2.10 9.29 10.59
N ILE A 10 1.39 10.10 11.40
CA ILE A 10 1.36 11.55 11.24
C ILE A 10 2.74 12.15 11.49
N ASP A 11 3.47 11.67 12.50
CA ASP A 11 4.87 12.07 12.77
C ASP A 11 5.76 11.92 11.53
N ALA A 12 5.63 10.80 10.82
CA ALA A 12 6.44 10.51 9.64
C ALA A 12 6.10 11.41 8.44
N MET A 13 4.83 11.82 8.31
CA MET A 13 4.34 12.58 7.16
C MET A 13 4.37 14.09 7.36
N GLU A 14 4.38 14.58 8.60
CA GLU A 14 4.41 16.01 8.91
C GLU A 14 5.55 16.78 8.22
N PRO A 15 6.80 16.29 8.16
CA PRO A 15 7.86 16.98 7.42
C PRO A 15 7.52 17.21 5.93
N HIS A 16 6.79 16.29 5.31
CA HIS A 16 6.39 16.42 3.90
C HIS A 16 5.37 17.54 3.69
N TRP A 17 4.35 17.65 4.56
CA TRP A 17 3.38 18.75 4.47
C TRP A 17 4.02 20.10 4.82
N THR A 18 4.87 20.14 5.84
CA THR A 18 5.59 21.37 6.22
C THR A 18 6.50 21.86 5.10
N ALA A 19 7.24 20.96 4.43
CA ALA A 19 8.06 21.30 3.27
C ALA A 19 7.24 21.87 2.10
N ARG A 20 5.95 21.55 2.02
CA ARG A 20 5.00 22.09 1.02
C ARG A 20 4.30 23.37 1.48
N GLY A 21 4.67 23.91 2.63
CA GLY A 21 4.18 25.16 3.19
C GLY A 21 2.91 25.05 4.01
N TYR A 22 2.53 23.84 4.43
CA TYR A 22 1.40 23.66 5.34
C TYR A 22 1.81 23.84 6.80
N THR A 23 0.86 24.26 7.62
CA THR A 23 0.91 24.14 9.08
C THR A 23 0.02 22.98 9.50
N VAL A 24 0.61 21.97 10.13
CA VAL A 24 -0.11 20.78 10.58
C VAL A 24 -0.61 20.97 12.01
N ILE A 25 -1.90 20.74 12.23
CA ILE A 25 -2.56 20.77 13.54
C ILE A 25 -3.05 19.36 13.83
N ARG A 26 -2.48 18.75 14.85
CA ARG A 26 -2.82 17.39 15.29
C ARG A 26 -3.94 17.42 16.32
N GLU A 27 -4.77 16.38 16.32
CA GLU A 27 -5.91 16.22 17.23
C GLU A 27 -6.66 17.56 17.44
N PRO A 28 -7.05 18.26 16.35
CA PRO A 28 -7.56 19.62 16.43
C PRO A 28 -8.81 19.70 17.31
N THR A 29 -8.88 20.76 18.10
CA THR A 29 -10.08 21.06 18.88
C THR A 29 -11.22 21.52 17.98
N GLU A 30 -12.46 21.48 18.47
CA GLU A 30 -13.64 21.99 17.75
C GLU A 30 -13.50 23.45 17.30
N ALA A 31 -12.74 24.26 18.02
CA ALA A 31 -12.48 25.65 17.65
C ALA A 31 -11.48 25.80 16.49
N GLN A 32 -10.68 24.78 16.21
CA GLN A 32 -9.64 24.79 15.18
C GLN A 32 -10.11 24.16 13.86
N VAL A 33 -11.24 23.45 13.86
CA VAL A 33 -11.85 22.91 12.65
C VAL A 33 -12.98 23.82 12.14
N PRO A 34 -13.22 23.84 10.81
CA PRO A 34 -14.36 24.58 10.27
C PRO A 34 -15.70 24.05 10.77
N LYS A 35 -16.68 24.96 10.96
CA LYS A 35 -18.04 24.59 11.41
C LYS A 35 -18.73 23.53 10.56
N PHE A 36 -18.40 23.47 9.27
CA PHE A 36 -19.01 22.51 8.35
C PHE A 36 -18.59 21.06 8.61
N PHE A 37 -17.56 20.83 9.43
CA PHE A 37 -17.20 19.48 9.89
C PHE A 37 -18.30 18.86 10.75
N GLY A 38 -19.28 19.64 11.24
CA GLY A 38 -20.46 19.12 11.91
C GLY A 38 -20.16 18.36 13.20
N GLY A 39 -19.05 18.70 13.87
CA GLY A 39 -18.55 18.01 15.06
C GLY A 39 -17.59 16.85 14.76
N PHE A 40 -17.35 16.52 13.48
CA PHE A 40 -16.28 15.59 13.11
C PHE A 40 -14.91 16.17 13.50
N ARG A 41 -14.12 15.37 14.21
CA ARG A 41 -12.75 15.73 14.62
C ARG A 41 -11.78 14.80 13.92
N PRO A 42 -10.98 15.30 12.97
CA PRO A 42 -10.01 14.47 12.29
C PRO A 42 -8.79 14.16 13.17
N ASP A 43 -7.96 13.21 12.72
CA ASP A 43 -6.68 12.95 13.38
C ASP A 43 -5.71 14.13 13.24
N ALA A 44 -5.73 14.80 12.07
CA ALA A 44 -5.04 16.05 11.84
C ALA A 44 -5.69 16.90 10.74
N ILE A 45 -5.35 18.19 10.72
CA ILE A 45 -5.58 19.08 9.58
C ILE A 45 -4.28 19.74 9.15
N ALA A 46 -4.14 20.05 7.85
CA ALA A 46 -3.05 20.86 7.34
C ALA A 46 -3.61 22.12 6.68
N VAL A 47 -3.24 23.29 7.20
CA VAL A 47 -3.80 24.59 6.80
C VAL A 47 -2.69 25.54 6.33
N GLY A 48 -3.05 26.70 5.78
CA GLY A 48 -2.09 27.70 5.26
C GLY A 48 -1.75 27.55 3.78
N ARG A 49 -2.34 26.56 3.09
CA ARG A 49 -2.32 26.41 1.63
C ARG A 49 -3.74 26.11 1.13
N ASP A 50 -3.91 26.25 -0.18
CA ASP A 50 -5.16 25.95 -0.88
C ASP A 50 -4.92 24.75 -1.83
N PRO A 51 -5.67 23.64 -1.68
CA PRO A 51 -6.65 23.39 -0.62
C PRO A 51 -6.02 23.07 0.73
N SER A 52 -6.77 23.29 1.82
CA SER A 52 -6.44 22.72 3.14
C SER A 52 -6.68 21.21 3.16
N LEU A 53 -6.01 20.49 4.06
CA LEU A 53 -6.10 19.03 4.13
C LEU A 53 -6.83 18.59 5.39
N LEU A 54 -7.78 17.67 5.22
CA LEU A 54 -8.35 16.85 6.29
C LEU A 54 -7.61 15.51 6.26
N ILE A 55 -6.88 15.17 7.33
CA ILE A 55 -5.99 14.01 7.39
C ILE A 55 -6.56 12.97 8.35
N GLU A 56 -6.71 11.75 7.85
CA GLU A 56 -7.19 10.59 8.61
C GLU A 56 -6.21 9.42 8.49
N VAL A 57 -5.99 8.71 9.59
CA VAL A 57 -5.20 7.49 9.62
C VAL A 57 -6.12 6.28 9.66
N GLN A 58 -6.16 5.51 8.58
CA GLN A 58 -6.96 4.29 8.50
C GLN A 58 -6.10 3.04 8.71
N ARG A 59 -6.68 2.05 9.39
CA ARG A 59 -6.15 0.67 9.42
C ARG A 59 -6.78 -0.13 8.28
N PRO A 60 -6.00 -0.80 7.42
CA PRO A 60 -6.54 -1.59 6.33
C PRO A 60 -7.51 -2.68 6.81
N GLY A 61 -8.60 -2.91 6.06
CA GLY A 61 -9.44 -4.11 6.20
C GLY A 61 -10.60 -4.04 7.20
N SER A 62 -10.99 -2.87 7.68
CA SER A 62 -12.22 -2.74 8.52
C SER A 62 -13.39 -2.16 7.72
N ASN A 63 -14.58 -2.77 7.84
CA ASN A 63 -15.82 -2.22 7.25
C ASN A 63 -16.14 -0.80 7.77
N ALA A 64 -15.63 -0.45 8.96
CA ALA A 64 -15.72 0.88 9.54
C ALA A 64 -14.97 1.94 8.69
N ALA A 65 -13.80 1.58 8.13
CA ALA A 65 -13.00 2.48 7.31
C ALA A 65 -13.72 2.87 6.00
N GLU A 66 -14.46 1.94 5.38
CA GLU A 66 -15.23 2.25 4.16
C GLU A 66 -16.45 3.15 4.42
N TYR A 67 -17.10 2.98 5.58
CA TYR A 67 -18.21 3.86 5.96
C TYR A 67 -17.70 5.28 6.26
N GLN A 68 -16.62 5.40 7.03
CA GLN A 68 -15.98 6.67 7.35
C GLN A 68 -15.48 7.40 6.10
N LEU A 69 -14.89 6.67 5.14
CA LEU A 69 -14.44 7.25 3.87
C LEU A 69 -15.61 7.86 3.07
N ARG A 70 -16.74 7.15 2.96
CA ARG A 70 -17.94 7.66 2.29
C ARG A 70 -18.51 8.90 2.98
N MET A 71 -18.57 8.87 4.31
CA MET A 71 -19.01 10.02 5.11
C MET A 71 -18.13 11.26 4.86
N LEU A 72 -16.80 11.09 4.83
CA LEU A 72 -15.86 12.19 4.62
C LEU A 72 -15.89 12.73 3.18
N GLN A 73 -16.10 11.86 2.19
CA GLN A 73 -16.31 12.29 0.81
C GLN A 73 -17.58 13.13 0.66
N GLU A 74 -18.68 12.75 1.33
CA GLU A 74 -19.90 13.56 1.35
C GLU A 74 -19.71 14.87 2.14
N LEU A 75 -18.95 14.86 3.24
CA LEU A 75 -18.61 16.06 4.03
C LEU A 75 -17.88 17.13 3.19
N LEU A 76 -16.99 16.68 2.29
CA LEU A 76 -16.17 17.54 1.44
C LEU A 76 -16.79 17.77 0.05
N LYS A 77 -17.99 17.25 -0.21
CA LYS A 77 -18.63 17.35 -1.52
C LYS A 77 -18.91 18.80 -1.88
N GLY A 78 -18.46 19.21 -3.07
CA GLY A 78 -18.58 20.58 -3.55
C GLY A 78 -17.62 21.58 -2.91
N ARG A 79 -16.66 21.10 -2.11
CA ARG A 79 -15.61 21.92 -1.49
C ARG A 79 -14.29 21.75 -2.24
N ASN A 80 -13.83 22.83 -2.85
CA ASN A 80 -12.52 22.88 -3.49
C ASN A 80 -11.44 23.45 -2.57
N ASP A 81 -11.85 24.04 -1.44
CA ASP A 81 -10.99 24.61 -0.41
C ASP A 81 -10.43 23.56 0.57
N TRP A 82 -10.93 22.32 0.49
CA TRP A 82 -10.50 21.19 1.33
C TRP A 82 -10.32 19.91 0.52
N ARG A 83 -9.30 19.12 0.89
CA ARG A 83 -9.05 17.79 0.31
C ARG A 83 -8.88 16.75 1.42
N LEU A 84 -9.43 15.56 1.19
CA LEU A 84 -9.20 14.39 2.03
C LEU A 84 -7.83 13.77 1.74
N GLU A 85 -7.04 13.55 2.78
CA GLU A 85 -5.77 12.83 2.74
C GLU A 85 -5.86 11.62 3.69
N ILE A 86 -5.92 10.41 3.14
CA ILE A 86 -5.94 9.18 3.93
C ILE A 86 -4.52 8.64 4.05
N LEU A 87 -4.02 8.56 5.27
CA LEU A 87 -2.83 7.81 5.61
C LEU A 87 -3.23 6.39 6.00
N TYR A 88 -2.49 5.40 5.53
CA TYR A 88 -2.68 4.05 6.01
C TYR A 88 -1.65 3.78 7.09
N ALA A 89 -2.12 3.51 8.31
CA ALA A 89 -1.24 2.95 9.32
C ALA A 89 -0.67 1.64 8.78
N PRO A 90 0.65 1.42 8.86
CA PRO A 90 1.16 0.09 8.61
C PRO A 90 0.44 -0.83 9.61
N SER A 91 -0.35 -1.77 9.08
CA SER A 91 -0.71 -2.95 9.85
C SER A 91 0.57 -3.47 10.49
N GLU A 92 0.52 -3.99 11.72
CA GLU A 92 1.62 -4.74 12.33
C GLU A 92 2.04 -5.83 11.35
N THR A 93 2.92 -5.44 10.44
CA THR A 93 3.50 -6.31 9.46
C THR A 93 4.64 -6.86 10.29
N PRO A 94 4.66 -8.17 10.58
CA PRO A 94 5.83 -8.76 11.20
C PRO A 94 7.05 -8.22 10.46
N LEU A 95 8.12 -7.90 11.18
CA LEU A 95 9.43 -7.75 10.54
C LEU A 95 9.69 -9.09 9.84
N VAL A 96 9.31 -9.17 8.57
CA VAL A 96 9.58 -10.34 7.74
C VAL A 96 11.07 -10.23 7.46
N GLU A 97 11.85 -11.02 8.17
CA GLU A 97 13.28 -11.12 7.97
C GLU A 97 13.59 -11.32 6.48
N PRO A 98 14.67 -10.72 5.96
CA PRO A 98 15.12 -10.96 4.61
C PRO A 98 15.27 -12.48 4.38
N VAL A 99 14.51 -13.00 3.42
CA VAL A 99 14.59 -14.40 3.00
C VAL A 99 15.74 -14.53 2.00
N ALA A 100 16.55 -15.60 2.03
CA ALA A 100 17.64 -15.76 1.07
C ALA A 100 17.10 -15.96 -0.37
N THR A 101 17.87 -15.52 -1.37
CA THR A 101 17.45 -15.50 -2.78
C THR A 101 17.10 -16.90 -3.30
N GLU A 102 17.75 -17.95 -2.80
CA GLU A 102 17.47 -19.34 -3.16
C GLU A 102 16.04 -19.77 -2.78
N TRP A 103 15.55 -19.31 -1.63
CA TRP A 103 14.18 -19.59 -1.19
C TRP A 103 13.15 -18.85 -2.03
N ILE A 104 13.46 -17.62 -2.47
CA ILE A 104 12.61 -16.84 -3.38
C ILE A 104 12.50 -17.57 -4.73
N LYS A 105 13.64 -17.99 -5.30
CA LYS A 105 13.68 -18.76 -6.57
C LYS A 105 12.95 -20.10 -6.44
N SER A 106 13.17 -20.81 -5.34
CA SER A 106 12.47 -22.07 -5.04
C SER A 106 10.95 -21.87 -4.92
N ALA A 107 10.50 -20.76 -4.34
CA ALA A 107 9.08 -20.43 -4.26
C ALA A 107 8.46 -20.12 -5.63
N PHE A 108 9.15 -19.39 -6.51
CA PHE A 108 8.71 -19.18 -7.90
C PHE A 108 8.63 -20.50 -8.67
N PHE A 109 9.65 -21.35 -8.56
CA PHE A 109 9.64 -22.68 -9.16
C PHE A 109 8.46 -23.52 -8.66
N SER A 110 8.23 -23.53 -7.35
CA SER A 110 7.10 -24.24 -6.73
C SER A 110 5.74 -23.69 -7.19
N ALA A 111 5.62 -22.37 -7.34
CA ALA A 111 4.41 -21.75 -7.85
C ALA A 111 4.12 -22.17 -9.30
N ALA A 112 5.15 -22.24 -10.15
CA ALA A 112 5.00 -22.74 -11.51
C ALA A 112 4.54 -24.20 -11.56
N GLN A 113 5.04 -25.07 -10.68
CA GLN A 113 4.60 -26.46 -10.56
C GLN A 113 3.15 -26.57 -10.05
N LEU A 114 2.77 -25.72 -9.09
CA LEU A 114 1.41 -25.68 -8.54
C LEU A 114 0.36 -25.22 -9.55
N LEU A 115 0.75 -24.45 -10.57
CA LEU A 115 -0.19 -23.91 -11.56
C LEU A 115 -0.98 -25.01 -12.26
N ALA A 116 -0.36 -26.17 -12.51
CA ALA A 116 -1.02 -27.32 -13.14
C ALA A 116 -2.14 -27.93 -12.27
N GLN A 117 -2.13 -27.68 -10.96
CA GLN A 117 -3.06 -28.27 -9.99
C GLN A 117 -4.06 -27.23 -9.46
N ASN A 118 -3.58 -26.02 -9.15
CA ASN A 118 -4.39 -24.98 -8.52
C ASN A 118 -3.80 -23.59 -8.80
N ALA A 119 -4.42 -22.87 -9.74
CA ALA A 119 -4.00 -21.52 -10.10
C ALA A 119 -4.04 -20.52 -8.93
N ARG A 120 -4.98 -20.65 -7.98
CA ARG A 120 -5.09 -19.74 -6.83
C ARG A 120 -3.96 -19.95 -5.84
N ALA A 121 -3.63 -21.20 -5.54
CA ALA A 121 -2.50 -21.54 -4.67
C ALA A 121 -1.17 -21.12 -5.30
N ALA A 122 -0.99 -21.41 -6.60
CA ALA A 122 0.16 -20.97 -7.37
C ALA A 122 0.30 -19.44 -7.35
N PHE A 123 -0.80 -18.72 -7.56
CA PHE A 123 -0.82 -17.27 -7.53
C PHE A 123 -0.42 -16.67 -6.19
N LEU A 124 -0.95 -17.20 -5.07
CA LEU A 124 -0.57 -16.72 -3.73
C LEU A 124 0.91 -16.97 -3.43
N LEU A 125 1.44 -18.14 -3.81
CA LEU A 125 2.85 -18.46 -3.60
C LEU A 125 3.76 -17.59 -4.48
N ALA A 126 3.42 -17.42 -5.76
CA ALA A 126 4.14 -16.52 -6.66
C ALA A 126 4.15 -15.08 -6.14
N TRP A 127 3.00 -14.59 -5.65
CA TRP A 127 2.90 -13.26 -5.08
C TRP A 127 3.74 -13.10 -3.81
N ALA A 128 3.77 -14.10 -2.93
CA ALA A 128 4.59 -14.07 -1.73
C ALA A 128 6.09 -14.01 -2.07
N ALA A 129 6.54 -14.79 -3.05
CA ALA A 129 7.91 -14.77 -3.57
C ALA A 129 8.25 -13.40 -4.21
N PHE A 130 7.32 -12.85 -5.01
CA PHE A 130 7.46 -11.53 -5.61
C PHE A 130 7.62 -10.43 -4.57
N GLU A 131 6.80 -10.40 -3.52
CA GLU A 131 6.97 -9.41 -2.45
C GLU A 131 8.28 -9.58 -1.69
N ALA A 132 8.80 -10.81 -1.53
CA ALA A 132 10.10 -11.05 -0.94
C ALA A 132 11.23 -10.48 -1.82
N ALA A 133 11.16 -10.69 -3.14
CA ALA A 133 12.11 -10.11 -4.09
C ALA A 133 12.08 -8.56 -4.05
N LEU A 134 10.89 -7.96 -4.01
CA LEU A 134 10.76 -6.51 -3.87
C LEU A 134 11.34 -5.97 -2.57
N ARG A 135 11.17 -6.67 -1.45
CA ARG A 135 11.74 -6.26 -0.15
C ARG A 135 13.26 -6.32 -0.16
N GLN A 136 13.86 -7.31 -0.83
CA GLN A 136 15.31 -7.36 -1.01
C GLN A 136 15.82 -6.22 -1.88
N ARG A 137 15.11 -5.90 -2.97
CA ARG A 137 15.54 -4.88 -3.93
C ARG A 137 15.36 -3.45 -3.41
N PHE A 138 14.25 -3.19 -2.73
CA PHE A 138 13.83 -1.87 -2.25
C PHE A 138 13.58 -1.92 -0.72
N PRO A 139 14.63 -2.04 0.10
CA PRO A 139 14.49 -2.23 1.54
C PRO A 139 13.94 -0.98 2.26
N ALA A 140 14.13 0.23 1.71
CA ALA A 140 13.57 1.46 2.29
C ALA A 140 12.04 1.52 2.11
N GLU A 141 11.55 0.98 1.00
CA GLU A 141 10.15 0.93 0.59
C GLU A 141 9.43 -0.32 1.11
N ALA A 142 10.16 -1.27 1.72
CA ALA A 142 9.66 -2.54 2.25
C ALA A 142 8.53 -2.36 3.29
N LYS A 143 8.52 -1.23 4.00
CA LYS A 143 7.52 -0.90 5.04
C LYS A 143 6.25 -0.24 4.48
N GLY A 144 6.24 0.11 3.19
CA GLY A 144 5.14 0.80 2.54
C GLY A 144 4.11 -0.15 1.89
N PRO A 145 2.97 0.40 1.45
CA PRO A 145 2.01 -0.30 0.60
C PRO A 145 2.69 -0.96 -0.61
N VAL A 146 2.14 -2.08 -1.09
CA VAL A 146 2.63 -2.74 -2.31
C VAL A 146 2.72 -1.75 -3.48
N SER A 147 1.75 -0.84 -3.62
CA SER A 147 1.73 0.17 -4.69
C SER A 147 2.98 1.06 -4.68
N THR A 148 3.53 1.38 -3.50
CA THR A 148 4.76 2.17 -3.38
C THR A 148 5.97 1.40 -3.90
N ARG A 149 6.07 0.11 -3.59
CA ARG A 149 7.14 -0.76 -4.11
C ARG A 149 7.02 -1.00 -5.61
N LEU A 150 5.80 -1.14 -6.12
CA LEU A 150 5.56 -1.25 -7.56
C LEU A 150 5.93 0.05 -8.30
N LEU A 151 5.67 1.21 -7.70
CA LEU A 151 6.11 2.49 -8.25
C LEU A 151 7.63 2.60 -8.25
N ALA A 152 8.32 2.13 -7.20
CA ALA A 152 9.78 2.12 -7.14
C ALA A 152 10.41 1.30 -8.30
N LEU A 153 9.82 0.17 -8.68
CA LEU A 153 10.25 -0.60 -9.86
C LEU A 153 10.13 0.20 -11.17
N LEU A 154 9.04 0.95 -11.31
CA LEU A 154 8.77 1.76 -12.50
C LEU A 154 9.75 2.95 -12.56
N ASP A 155 9.95 3.65 -11.44
CA ASP A 155 10.87 4.77 -11.34
C ASP A 155 12.34 4.34 -11.55
N ALA A 156 12.69 3.12 -11.14
CA ALA A 156 13.98 2.50 -11.41
C ALA A 156 14.14 1.98 -12.86
N GLY A 157 13.06 1.96 -13.65
CA GLY A 157 13.05 1.44 -15.02
C GLY A 157 13.15 -0.09 -15.12
N GLU A 158 12.92 -0.82 -14.03
CA GLU A 158 12.94 -2.29 -13.99
C GLU A 158 11.67 -2.91 -14.58
N ILE A 159 10.60 -2.12 -14.67
CA ILE A 159 9.35 -2.46 -15.34
C ILE A 159 8.87 -1.29 -16.19
N SER A 160 8.12 -1.62 -17.25
CA SER A 160 7.37 -0.70 -18.09
C SER A 160 6.07 -0.21 -17.42
N GLN A 161 5.47 0.84 -17.98
CA GLN A 161 4.17 1.36 -17.56
C GLN A 161 3.05 0.32 -17.65
N ASP A 162 3.09 -0.55 -18.67
CA ASP A 162 2.10 -1.61 -18.86
C ASP A 162 2.28 -2.76 -17.85
N GLU A 163 3.53 -3.16 -17.58
CA GLU A 163 3.85 -4.12 -16.50
C GLU A 163 3.43 -3.57 -15.13
N HIS A 164 3.66 -2.28 -14.86
CA HIS A 164 3.21 -1.62 -13.62
C HIS A 164 1.68 -1.65 -13.48
N ARG A 165 0.95 -1.28 -14.53
CA ARG A 165 -0.53 -1.35 -14.54
C ARG A 165 -1.01 -2.77 -14.29
N ARG A 166 -0.38 -3.75 -14.93
CA ARG A 166 -0.72 -5.17 -14.75
C ARG A 166 -0.46 -5.64 -13.32
N LEU A 167 0.66 -5.27 -12.72
CA LEU A 167 0.98 -5.63 -11.32
C LEU A 167 0.01 -5.01 -10.32
N LEU A 168 -0.49 -3.78 -10.56
CA LEU A 168 -1.54 -3.18 -9.74
C LEU A 168 -2.86 -3.96 -9.82
N GLU A 169 -3.25 -4.43 -11.01
CA GLU A 169 -4.42 -5.31 -11.16
C GLU A 169 -4.26 -6.63 -10.41
N LEU A 170 -3.08 -7.24 -10.52
CA LEU A 170 -2.75 -8.49 -9.83
C LEU A 170 -2.73 -8.30 -8.30
N SER A 171 -2.24 -7.16 -7.81
CA SER A 171 -2.30 -6.81 -6.37
C SER A 171 -3.73 -6.79 -5.84
N ARG A 172 -4.68 -6.25 -6.61
CA ARG A 172 -6.11 -6.25 -6.25
C ARG A 172 -6.67 -7.67 -6.19
N LYS A 173 -6.34 -8.51 -7.18
CA LYS A 173 -6.71 -9.95 -7.19
C LYS A 173 -6.16 -10.68 -5.96
N ARG A 174 -4.91 -10.39 -5.56
CA ARG A 174 -4.31 -10.94 -4.34
C ARG A 174 -5.07 -10.52 -3.09
N ASN A 175 -5.39 -9.24 -2.96
CA ASN A 175 -6.13 -8.75 -1.80
C ASN A 175 -7.50 -9.44 -1.71
N ALA A 176 -8.26 -9.50 -2.81
CA ALA A 176 -9.52 -10.20 -2.87
C ALA A 176 -9.40 -11.66 -2.39
N LEU A 177 -8.44 -12.41 -2.95
CA LEU A 177 -8.23 -13.82 -2.61
C LEU A 177 -7.78 -14.00 -1.14
N ALA A 178 -6.88 -13.15 -0.64
CA ALA A 178 -6.40 -13.18 0.74
C ALA A 178 -7.50 -12.82 1.75
N HIS A 179 -8.45 -11.97 1.36
CA HIS A 179 -9.62 -11.62 2.16
C HIS A 179 -10.80 -12.59 1.99
N GLY A 180 -10.59 -13.73 1.31
CA GLY A 180 -11.56 -14.82 1.25
C GLY A 180 -12.50 -14.80 0.05
N GLN A 181 -12.27 -13.94 -0.95
CA GLN A 181 -12.96 -14.00 -2.24
C GLN A 181 -12.43 -15.18 -3.07
N LEU A 182 -12.83 -16.40 -2.69
CA LEU A 182 -12.33 -17.65 -3.28
C LEU A 182 -12.79 -17.87 -4.74
N ASP A 183 -13.79 -17.12 -5.19
CA ASP A 183 -14.29 -17.12 -6.57
C ASP A 183 -13.57 -16.11 -7.48
N ALA A 184 -12.58 -15.35 -6.97
CA ALA A 184 -11.79 -14.43 -7.76
C ALA A 184 -11.18 -15.11 -9.01
N PRO A 185 -11.29 -14.49 -10.20
CA PRO A 185 -10.83 -15.09 -11.46
C PRO A 185 -9.31 -14.97 -11.58
N ILE A 186 -8.61 -15.97 -11.04
CA ILE A 186 -7.17 -16.15 -11.19
C ILE A 186 -6.90 -17.08 -12.36
N THR A 187 -6.11 -16.61 -13.32
CA THR A 187 -5.75 -17.35 -14.54
C THR A 187 -4.29 -17.81 -14.49
N GLY A 188 -3.92 -18.78 -15.33
CA GLY A 188 -2.52 -19.17 -15.46
C GLY A 188 -1.62 -18.04 -15.96
N GLN A 189 -2.14 -17.17 -16.83
CA GLN A 189 -1.42 -15.98 -17.29
C GLN A 189 -1.09 -15.02 -16.14
N ASP A 190 -1.99 -14.89 -15.16
CA ASP A 190 -1.73 -14.06 -13.97
C ASP A 190 -0.52 -14.58 -13.17
N VAL A 191 -0.40 -15.91 -13.05
CA VAL A 191 0.73 -16.56 -12.37
C VAL A 191 2.01 -16.40 -13.18
N SER A 192 1.98 -16.68 -14.49
CA SER A 192 3.15 -16.57 -15.37
C SER A 192 3.75 -15.17 -15.34
N VAL A 193 2.92 -14.11 -15.41
CA VAL A 193 3.38 -12.72 -15.32
C VAL A 193 4.14 -12.45 -14.01
N ILE A 194 3.63 -12.94 -12.87
CA ILE A 194 4.30 -12.72 -11.58
C ILE A 194 5.63 -13.47 -11.50
N VAL A 195 5.66 -14.72 -11.99
CA VAL A 195 6.85 -15.55 -11.99
C VAL A 195 7.94 -14.95 -12.89
N GLU A 196 7.59 -14.55 -14.11
CA GLU A 196 8.54 -13.97 -15.08
C GLU A 196 9.14 -12.65 -14.57
N LEU A 197 8.29 -11.73 -14.08
CA LEU A 197 8.77 -10.45 -13.55
C LEU A 197 9.54 -10.63 -12.24
N GLY A 198 9.08 -11.53 -11.38
CA GLY A 198 9.71 -11.82 -10.11
C GLY A 198 11.08 -12.47 -10.24
N ASP A 199 11.24 -13.41 -11.17
CA ASP A 199 12.53 -14.04 -11.45
C ASP A 199 13.54 -13.06 -12.07
N ARG A 200 13.07 -12.13 -12.92
CA ARG A 200 13.88 -11.01 -13.44
C ARG A 200 14.42 -10.14 -12.30
N ILE A 201 13.54 -9.67 -11.43
CA ILE A 201 13.91 -8.82 -10.28
C ILE A 201 14.83 -9.56 -9.29
N ALA A 202 14.59 -10.85 -9.05
CA ALA A 202 15.41 -11.67 -8.15
C ALA A 202 16.78 -12.03 -8.74
N SER A 203 16.93 -12.01 -10.07
CA SER A 203 18.19 -12.34 -10.76
C SER A 203 19.10 -11.12 -11.00
N ASP A 204 18.54 -9.91 -11.08
CA ASP A 204 19.30 -8.66 -11.28
C ASP A 204 19.84 -8.06 -9.96
N HIS A 205 19.83 -8.82 -8.86
CA HIS A 205 20.44 -8.43 -7.60
C HIS A 205 21.92 -8.83 -7.58
N PRO A 206 22.88 -7.88 -7.57
CA PRO A 206 24.28 -8.22 -7.37
C PRO A 206 24.44 -8.84 -5.97
N GLN A 207 25.04 -10.03 -5.91
CA GLN A 207 25.47 -10.63 -4.65
C GLN A 207 26.45 -9.66 -3.96
N GLN A 208 26.04 -9.08 -2.84
CA GLN A 208 26.96 -8.40 -1.91
C GLN A 208 27.62 -9.42 -1.00
#